data_AF-A0AAU2L7Z4-F1
#
_entry.id   AF-A0AAU2L7Z4-F1
#
_cell.length_a   1.000
_cell.length_b   1.000
_cell.length_c   1.000
_cell.angle_alpha   90.00
_cell.angle_beta   90.00
_cell.angle_gamma   90.00
#
_symmetry.space_group_name_H-M   'P 1'
#
loop_
_entity.id
_entity.type
_entity.pdbx_description
1 polymer ?
#
loop_
_entity_poly.entity_id
_entity_poly.type
_entity_poly.pdbx_seq_one_letter_code
_entity_poly.pdbx_strand_id
1 'polypeptide(L)'
;MAIDLAGRHFLKELDFTAEEFRGLIELAAELKSAKKSGTEAQRLRGRNIALIFEKTSTRTRCAFEVAAADQGASTTYLDPSGSQLGHKESVKDTARVLGRMFDGIEYRGDSQAAVEELAAHGGVPVFNGLTDDWHPTQMLADVLTMTEHSDKPLERIAFAYLGDARFNMGNSYLITGALLGMDVRIVAPKAYWPTEEIVAEAHRLAGGSGATVTLTEDVAEGVRGADFVATDVWVSMGEPKEVWAERIEALAPYSVTMDVLRATGNADVKFLHCLPAYHDLGTGVGRQIEADYGLTELEVTDEVFESAHSVVFDEAENRMHTIKAVLVATLAAPAVDG
;
A
#
# COMPACT_ATOMS: atom_id res chain seq x y z
N MET A 1 18.67 2.75 -13.80
CA MET A 1 18.70 3.87 -14.77
C MET A 1 17.78 4.95 -14.23
N ALA A 2 18.05 6.24 -14.45
CA ALA A 2 17.12 7.28 -14.00
C ALA A 2 15.79 7.13 -14.75
N ILE A 3 14.73 6.75 -14.04
CA ILE A 3 13.37 6.68 -14.59
C ILE A 3 12.84 8.10 -14.82
N ASP A 4 12.28 8.36 -15.99
CA ASP A 4 11.63 9.65 -16.30
C ASP A 4 10.12 9.53 -16.07
N LEU A 5 9.68 9.99 -14.90
CA LEU A 5 8.27 10.03 -14.51
C LEU A 5 7.77 11.47 -14.35
N ALA A 6 8.49 12.47 -14.87
CA ALA A 6 8.14 13.86 -14.70
C ALA A 6 6.72 14.14 -15.23
N GLY A 7 5.86 14.71 -14.38
CA GLY A 7 4.47 15.00 -14.73
C GLY A 7 3.52 13.80 -14.72
N ARG A 8 3.98 12.57 -14.48
CA ARG A 8 3.13 11.38 -14.39
C ARG A 8 2.27 11.39 -13.12
N HIS A 9 1.05 10.87 -13.25
CA HIS A 9 0.22 10.50 -12.11
C HIS A 9 0.64 9.13 -11.56
N PHE A 10 0.35 8.88 -10.28
CA PHE A 10 0.59 7.61 -9.60
C PHE A 10 -0.73 7.11 -9.01
N LEU A 11 -1.56 6.47 -9.84
CA LEU A 11 -2.96 6.16 -9.50
C LEU A 11 -3.18 4.70 -9.11
N LYS A 12 -2.50 3.78 -9.79
CA LYS A 12 -2.54 2.34 -9.59
C LYS A 12 -1.31 1.69 -10.21
N GLU A 13 -0.99 0.50 -9.74
CA GLU A 13 0.20 -0.28 -10.13
C GLU A 13 0.17 -0.64 -11.62
N LEU A 14 -1.03 -0.86 -12.17
CA LEU A 14 -1.26 -1.17 -13.58
C LEU A 14 -0.83 -0.05 -14.55
N ASP A 15 -0.66 1.18 -14.07
CA ASP A 15 -0.24 2.32 -14.90
C ASP A 15 1.29 2.38 -15.11
N PHE A 16 2.03 1.40 -14.56
CA PHE A 16 3.48 1.36 -14.56
C PHE A 16 4.02 0.06 -15.16
N THR A 17 5.13 0.19 -15.87
CA THR A 17 5.94 -0.96 -16.26
C THR A 17 6.72 -1.50 -15.07
N ALA A 18 7.13 -2.76 -15.14
CA ALA A 18 7.96 -3.37 -14.11
C ALA A 18 9.33 -2.68 -13.94
N GLU A 19 9.85 -2.01 -14.99
CA GLU A 19 11.08 -1.22 -14.91
C GLU A 19 10.86 0.10 -14.15
N GLU A 20 9.78 0.82 -14.46
CA GLU A 20 9.43 2.06 -13.73
C GLU A 20 9.16 1.78 -12.25
N PHE A 21 8.45 0.69 -11.94
CA PHE A 21 8.13 0.32 -10.55
C PHE A 21 9.41 -0.05 -9.77
N ARG A 22 10.31 -0.85 -10.38
CA ARG A 22 11.64 -1.13 -9.78
C ARG A 22 12.47 0.13 -9.61
N GLY A 23 12.47 1.04 -10.58
CA GLY A 23 13.19 2.30 -10.48
C GLY A 23 12.69 3.20 -9.34
N LEU A 24 11.39 3.17 -9.03
CA LEU A 24 10.84 3.87 -7.86
C LEU A 24 11.34 3.26 -6.54
N ILE A 25 11.46 1.94 -6.47
CA ILE A 25 12.01 1.22 -5.31
C ILE A 25 13.50 1.55 -5.14
N GLU A 26 14.29 1.51 -6.22
CA GLU A 26 15.70 1.90 -6.22
C GLU A 26 15.89 3.34 -5.73
N LEU A 27 15.11 4.28 -6.28
CA LEU A 27 15.13 5.68 -5.84
C LEU A 27 14.72 5.83 -4.37
N ALA A 28 13.75 5.06 -3.88
CA ALA A 28 13.37 5.07 -2.47
C ALA A 28 14.50 4.59 -1.55
N ALA A 29 15.20 3.51 -1.93
CA ALA A 29 16.36 3.03 -1.19
C ALA A 29 17.50 4.06 -1.17
N GLU A 30 17.77 4.72 -2.30
CA GLU A 30 18.76 5.81 -2.37
C GLU A 30 18.39 6.97 -1.45
N LEU A 31 17.13 7.42 -1.47
CA LEU A 31 16.64 8.51 -0.63
C LEU A 31 16.63 8.15 0.86
N LYS A 32 16.28 6.91 1.20
CA LYS A 32 16.37 6.39 2.57
C LYS A 32 17.81 6.42 3.08
N SER A 33 18.75 5.94 2.27
CA SER A 33 20.18 5.97 2.58
C SER A 33 20.69 7.41 2.77
N ALA A 34 20.36 8.30 1.83
CA ALA A 34 20.77 9.71 1.87
C ALA A 34 20.22 10.46 3.09
N LYS A 35 18.97 10.18 3.49
CA LYS A 35 18.38 10.74 4.72
C LYS A 35 19.16 10.26 5.95
N LYS A 36 19.42 8.95 6.04
CA LYS A 36 20.14 8.34 7.18
C LYS A 36 21.58 8.83 7.30
N SER A 37 22.27 9.08 6.19
CA SER A 37 23.63 9.63 6.17
C SER A 37 23.71 11.15 6.30
N GLY A 38 22.57 11.85 6.31
CA GLY A 38 22.52 13.32 6.35
C GLY A 38 23.04 14.00 5.07
N THR A 39 23.03 13.28 3.93
CA THR A 39 23.50 13.76 2.63
C THR A 39 22.36 14.03 1.64
N GLU A 40 21.11 14.02 2.12
CA GLU A 40 19.93 14.26 1.30
C GLU A 40 19.91 15.68 0.73
N ALA A 41 19.75 15.79 -0.59
CA ALA A 41 19.55 17.06 -1.28
C ALA A 41 18.06 17.28 -1.55
N GLN A 42 17.57 18.49 -1.26
CA GLN A 42 16.20 18.90 -1.52
C GLN A 42 15.94 19.13 -3.01
N ARG A 43 15.07 18.33 -3.62
CA ARG A 43 14.75 18.38 -5.06
C ARG A 43 13.41 19.06 -5.37
N LEU A 44 12.61 19.37 -4.34
CA LEU A 44 11.25 19.90 -4.47
C LEU A 44 11.09 21.28 -3.81
N ARG A 45 12.18 22.05 -3.68
CA ARG A 45 12.17 23.39 -3.09
C ARG A 45 11.13 24.29 -3.75
N GLY A 46 10.22 24.83 -2.94
CA GLY A 46 9.20 25.78 -3.38
C GLY A 46 7.97 25.15 -4.05
N ARG A 47 7.91 23.81 -4.14
CA ARG A 47 6.70 23.09 -4.57
C ARG A 47 5.64 23.10 -3.47
N ASN A 48 4.36 23.13 -3.87
CA ASN A 48 3.22 23.05 -2.95
C ASN A 48 2.35 21.85 -3.33
N ILE A 49 2.00 21.01 -2.35
CA ILE A 49 1.22 19.78 -2.58
C ILE A 49 -0.07 19.85 -1.76
N ALA A 50 -1.21 19.65 -2.42
CA ALA A 50 -2.49 19.50 -1.73
C ALA A 50 -2.67 18.04 -1.28
N LEU A 51 -3.11 17.81 -0.06
CA LEU A 51 -3.34 16.48 0.50
C LEU A 51 -4.83 16.33 0.83
N ILE A 52 -5.60 15.64 -0.01
CA ILE A 52 -7.05 15.49 0.12
C ILE A 52 -7.36 14.16 0.79
N PHE A 53 -7.98 14.22 1.98
CA PHE A 53 -8.40 13.02 2.71
C PHE A 53 -9.92 13.03 2.91
N GLU A 54 -10.63 12.08 2.30
CA GLU A 54 -12.05 11.82 2.59
C GLU A 54 -12.23 10.91 3.81
N LYS A 55 -11.21 10.09 4.12
CA LYS A 55 -11.12 9.27 5.33
C LYS A 55 -9.84 9.60 6.09
N THR A 56 -9.95 9.66 7.43
CA THR A 56 -8.79 9.96 8.27
C THR A 56 -7.72 8.88 8.13
N SER A 57 -6.47 9.29 7.94
CA SER A 57 -5.33 8.37 7.99
C SER A 57 -4.07 9.09 8.45
N THR A 58 -3.57 8.68 9.61
CA THR A 58 -2.37 9.25 10.20
C THR A 58 -1.11 8.84 9.43
N ARG A 59 -0.96 7.55 9.09
CA ARG A 59 0.27 7.02 8.46
C ARG A 59 0.50 7.60 7.07
N THR A 60 -0.50 7.56 6.17
CA THR A 60 -0.35 8.14 4.82
C THR A 60 -0.10 9.65 4.91
N ARG A 61 -0.88 10.37 5.73
CA ARG A 61 -0.70 11.82 5.89
C ARG A 61 0.71 12.16 6.37
N CYS A 62 1.17 11.54 7.46
CA CYS A 62 2.49 11.80 8.01
C CYS A 62 3.60 11.45 7.01
N ALA A 63 3.44 10.37 6.25
CA ALA A 63 4.39 9.99 5.21
C ALA A 63 4.51 11.07 4.12
N PHE A 64 3.39 11.58 3.60
CA PHE A 64 3.39 12.67 2.61
C PHE A 64 3.94 13.99 3.19
N GLU A 65 3.50 14.40 4.38
CA GLU A 65 3.97 15.65 5.01
C GLU A 65 5.49 15.62 5.27
N VAL A 66 6.02 14.51 5.82
CA VAL A 66 7.45 14.36 6.10
C VAL A 66 8.26 14.23 4.81
N ALA A 67 7.81 13.43 3.84
CA ALA A 67 8.49 13.29 2.55
C ALA A 67 8.61 14.62 1.81
N ALA A 68 7.53 15.41 1.79
CA ALA A 68 7.51 16.74 1.18
C ALA A 68 8.47 17.70 1.91
N ALA A 69 8.42 17.73 3.25
CA ALA A 69 9.28 18.60 4.06
C ALA A 69 10.77 18.28 3.88
N ASP A 70 11.14 16.99 3.89
CA ASP A 70 12.51 16.53 3.65
C ASP A 70 13.04 17.03 2.30
N GLN A 71 12.18 17.11 1.29
CA GLN A 71 12.51 17.54 -0.07
C GLN A 71 12.31 19.05 -0.32
N GLY A 72 11.89 19.81 0.70
CA GLY A 72 11.72 21.26 0.63
C GLY A 72 10.40 21.76 0.03
N ALA A 73 9.41 20.88 -0.09
CA ALA A 73 8.05 21.22 -0.51
C ALA A 73 7.17 21.58 0.70
N SER A 74 6.11 22.36 0.45
CA SER A 74 5.06 22.66 1.43
C SER A 74 3.81 21.82 1.16
N THR A 75 3.05 21.50 2.20
CA THR A 75 1.80 20.73 2.08
C THR A 75 0.61 21.48 2.67
N THR A 76 -0.56 21.32 2.06
CA THR A 76 -1.84 21.77 2.61
C THR A 76 -2.75 20.56 2.80
N TYR A 77 -3.03 20.23 4.07
CA TYR A 77 -3.96 19.15 4.43
C TYR A 77 -5.41 19.64 4.35
N LEU A 78 -6.21 18.97 3.54
CA LEU A 78 -7.63 19.19 3.36
C LEU A 78 -8.38 18.02 4.00
N ASP A 79 -8.88 18.26 5.20
CA ASP A 79 -9.53 17.23 6.01
C ASP A 79 -10.94 16.87 5.48
N PRO A 80 -11.51 15.72 5.90
CA PRO A 80 -12.82 15.27 5.43
C PRO A 80 -13.97 16.26 5.66
N SER A 81 -13.89 17.07 6.72
CA SER A 81 -14.88 18.11 7.05
C SER A 81 -14.61 19.46 6.39
N GLY A 82 -13.35 19.70 6.02
CA GLY A 82 -12.87 20.91 5.33
C GLY A 82 -13.01 20.87 3.81
N SER A 83 -13.03 19.68 3.20
CA SER A 83 -13.19 19.49 1.76
C SER A 83 -14.67 19.51 1.32
N GLN A 84 -14.97 20.19 0.21
CA GLN A 84 -16.32 20.21 -0.39
C GLN A 84 -16.46 19.23 -1.57
N LEU A 85 -15.41 18.45 -1.83
CA LEU A 85 -15.29 17.52 -2.96
C LEU A 85 -16.43 16.51 -2.94
N GLY A 86 -17.21 16.44 -4.02
CA GLY A 86 -18.36 15.55 -4.16
C GLY A 86 -19.62 15.97 -3.39
N HIS A 87 -19.52 16.82 -2.37
CA HIS A 87 -20.69 17.26 -1.58
C HIS A 87 -21.29 18.60 -2.07
N LYS A 88 -20.46 19.64 -2.25
CA LYS A 88 -20.91 20.96 -2.76
C LYS A 88 -20.21 21.39 -4.04
N GLU A 89 -19.07 20.79 -4.38
CA GLU A 89 -18.33 21.07 -5.59
C GLU A 89 -17.99 19.75 -6.31
N SER A 90 -18.04 19.76 -7.64
CA SER A 90 -17.71 18.56 -8.43
C SER A 90 -16.21 18.27 -8.33
N VAL A 91 -15.84 16.98 -8.40
CA VAL A 91 -14.43 16.54 -8.41
C VAL A 91 -13.66 17.27 -9.52
N LYS A 92 -14.26 17.38 -10.70
CA LYS A 92 -13.73 18.12 -11.86
C LYS A 92 -13.42 19.59 -11.59
N ASP A 93 -14.31 20.32 -10.94
CA ASP A 93 -14.10 21.74 -10.68
C ASP A 93 -13.05 21.94 -9.59
N THR A 94 -13.09 21.14 -8.52
CA THR A 94 -12.04 21.13 -7.49
C THR A 94 -10.68 20.80 -8.10
N ALA A 95 -10.57 19.81 -8.99
CA ALA A 95 -9.33 19.45 -9.68
C ALA A 95 -8.72 20.67 -10.41
N ARG A 96 -9.55 21.38 -11.19
CA ARG A 96 -9.13 22.56 -11.96
C ARG A 96 -8.70 23.74 -11.08
N VAL A 97 -9.34 23.91 -9.93
CA VAL A 97 -8.98 24.96 -8.96
C VAL A 97 -7.66 24.62 -8.30
N LEU A 98 -7.51 23.41 -7.76
CA LEU A 98 -6.30 22.98 -7.06
C LEU A 98 -5.09 22.93 -8.00
N GLY A 99 -5.25 22.41 -9.21
CA GLY A 99 -4.15 22.34 -10.19
C GLY A 99 -3.65 23.69 -10.69
N ARG A 100 -4.36 24.80 -10.41
CA ARG A 100 -3.86 26.16 -10.64
C ARG A 100 -3.08 26.75 -9.47
N MET A 101 -3.17 26.14 -8.29
CA MET A 101 -2.57 26.64 -7.05
C MET A 101 -1.43 25.76 -6.54
N PHE A 102 -1.53 24.44 -6.77
CA PHE A 102 -0.60 23.43 -6.27
C PHE A 102 0.17 22.81 -7.43
N ASP A 103 1.38 22.30 -7.12
CA ASP A 103 2.24 21.59 -8.05
C ASP A 103 1.93 20.09 -8.12
N GLY A 104 1.20 19.55 -7.13
CA GLY A 104 0.77 18.15 -7.08
C GLY A 104 -0.40 17.97 -6.12
N ILE A 105 -1.15 16.89 -6.30
CA ILE A 105 -2.35 16.58 -5.51
C ILE A 105 -2.28 15.13 -5.04
N GLU A 106 -2.28 14.89 -3.75
CA GLU A 106 -2.58 13.59 -3.18
C GLU A 106 -4.07 13.48 -2.90
N TYR A 107 -4.61 12.28 -3.12
CA TYR A 107 -5.99 11.94 -2.81
C TYR A 107 -6.05 10.59 -2.10
N ARG A 108 -6.79 10.56 -1.00
CA ARG A 108 -7.20 9.36 -0.29
C ARG A 108 -8.70 9.37 -0.03
N GLY A 109 -9.40 8.39 -0.58
CA GLY A 109 -10.85 8.23 -0.46
C GLY A 109 -11.26 6.83 -0.88
N ASP A 110 -12.51 6.68 -1.31
CA ASP A 110 -13.06 5.35 -1.63
C ASP A 110 -13.03 5.11 -3.13
N SER A 111 -13.36 6.14 -3.92
CA SER A 111 -13.62 6.01 -5.35
C SER A 111 -12.35 6.12 -6.20
N GLN A 112 -11.99 5.03 -6.88
CA GLN A 112 -10.95 5.08 -7.93
C GLN A 112 -11.33 6.01 -9.08
N ALA A 113 -12.62 6.07 -9.45
CA ALA A 113 -13.09 6.99 -10.48
C ALA A 113 -12.89 8.47 -10.09
N ALA A 114 -12.99 8.80 -8.79
CA ALA A 114 -12.76 10.17 -8.32
C ALA A 114 -11.27 10.56 -8.45
N VAL A 115 -10.33 9.68 -8.10
CA VAL A 115 -8.90 9.99 -8.28
C VAL A 115 -8.50 10.06 -9.76
N GLU A 116 -9.11 9.25 -10.62
CA GLU A 116 -8.93 9.32 -12.07
C GLU A 116 -9.52 10.62 -12.67
N GLU A 117 -10.68 11.08 -12.18
CA GLU A 117 -11.26 12.37 -12.58
C GLU A 117 -10.42 13.56 -12.11
N LEU A 118 -9.85 13.50 -10.90
CA LEU A 118 -8.86 14.47 -10.41
C LEU A 118 -7.66 14.54 -11.36
N ALA A 119 -7.09 13.39 -11.73
CA ALA A 119 -5.96 13.32 -12.64
C ALA A 119 -6.28 13.90 -14.03
N ALA A 120 -7.43 13.55 -14.59
CA ALA A 120 -7.86 14.01 -15.91
C ALA A 120 -8.12 15.52 -16.01
N HIS A 121 -8.35 16.20 -14.87
CA HIS A 121 -8.76 17.61 -14.85
C HIS A 121 -7.83 18.53 -14.06
N GLY A 122 -6.91 17.99 -13.26
CA GLY A 122 -5.98 18.76 -12.42
C GLY A 122 -4.86 19.44 -13.22
N GLY A 123 -4.33 18.80 -14.27
CA GLY A 123 -3.20 19.35 -15.03
C GLY A 123 -1.87 19.38 -14.28
N VAL A 124 -1.80 18.71 -13.12
CA VAL A 124 -0.62 18.48 -12.29
C VAL A 124 -0.61 17.01 -11.85
N PRO A 125 0.55 16.43 -11.46
CA PRO A 125 0.61 15.07 -10.93
C PRO A 125 -0.39 14.82 -9.80
N VAL A 126 -1.01 13.64 -9.86
CA VAL A 126 -2.00 13.18 -8.87
C VAL A 126 -1.53 11.86 -8.30
N PHE A 127 -1.59 11.72 -6.97
CA PHE A 127 -1.08 10.57 -6.23
C PHE A 127 -2.22 9.90 -5.47
N ASN A 128 -2.48 8.63 -5.75
CA ASN A 128 -3.44 7.82 -5.00
C ASN A 128 -2.80 7.36 -3.68
N GLY A 129 -3.25 7.95 -2.57
CA GLY A 129 -2.85 7.59 -1.22
C GLY A 129 -3.58 6.36 -0.66
N LEU A 130 -4.75 6.02 -1.21
CA LEU A 130 -5.56 4.80 -1.03
C LEU A 130 -6.94 5.02 -1.69
N THR A 131 -7.45 4.00 -2.41
CA THR A 131 -8.86 3.85 -2.83
C THR A 131 -9.40 2.49 -2.36
N ASP A 132 -10.68 2.20 -2.57
CA ASP A 132 -11.23 0.86 -2.32
C ASP A 132 -10.62 -0.19 -3.27
N ASP A 133 -10.12 0.25 -4.43
CA ASP A 133 -9.59 -0.64 -5.47
C ASP A 133 -8.07 -0.84 -5.40
N TRP A 134 -7.30 0.18 -5.00
CA TRP A 134 -5.83 0.17 -5.09
C TRP A 134 -5.13 0.88 -3.92
N HIS A 135 -3.93 0.39 -3.55
CA HIS A 135 -3.03 1.04 -2.61
C HIS A 135 -1.57 1.09 -3.13
N PRO A 136 -1.30 1.85 -4.20
CA PRO A 136 -0.01 1.75 -4.92
C PRO A 136 1.17 2.26 -4.09
N THR A 137 0.95 3.20 -3.17
CA THR A 137 2.02 3.68 -2.28
C THR A 137 2.42 2.65 -1.22
N GLN A 138 1.50 1.78 -0.80
CA GLN A 138 1.80 0.69 0.12
C GLN A 138 2.62 -0.39 -0.59
N MET A 139 2.25 -0.74 -1.83
CA MET A 139 2.99 -1.75 -2.60
C MET A 139 4.45 -1.40 -2.82
N LEU A 140 4.78 -0.13 -3.06
CA LEU A 140 6.18 0.30 -3.12
C LEU A 140 6.90 0.08 -1.78
N ALA A 141 6.25 0.38 -0.65
CA ALA A 141 6.84 0.21 0.67
C ALA A 141 7.04 -1.27 1.01
N ASP A 142 6.07 -2.11 0.68
CA ASP A 142 6.12 -3.54 0.93
C ASP A 142 7.25 -4.17 0.13
N VAL A 143 7.33 -3.87 -1.17
CA VAL A 143 8.40 -4.40 -2.00
C VAL A 143 9.77 -3.89 -1.55
N LEU A 144 9.91 -2.60 -1.20
CA LEU A 144 11.16 -2.10 -0.61
C LEU A 144 11.54 -2.89 0.65
N THR A 145 10.58 -3.10 1.55
CA THR A 145 10.79 -3.86 2.78
C THR A 145 11.18 -5.32 2.49
N MET A 146 10.52 -5.96 1.53
CA MET A 146 10.86 -7.32 1.10
C MET A 146 12.29 -7.40 0.55
N THR A 147 12.73 -6.40 -0.23
CA THR A 147 14.10 -6.34 -0.75
C THR A 147 15.15 -6.04 0.32
N GLU A 148 14.80 -5.32 1.40
CA GLU A 148 15.70 -5.05 2.52
C GLU A 148 15.84 -6.26 3.47
N HIS A 149 14.82 -7.11 3.54
CA HIS A 149 14.75 -8.29 4.42
C HIS A 149 14.93 -9.62 3.68
N SER A 150 15.38 -9.60 2.43
CA SER A 150 15.68 -10.80 1.65
C SER A 150 16.95 -10.64 0.82
N ASP A 151 17.84 -11.63 0.88
CA ASP A 151 19.01 -11.72 0.01
C ASP A 151 18.65 -12.22 -1.41
N LYS A 152 17.39 -12.58 -1.63
CA LYS A 152 16.93 -13.11 -2.92
C LYS A 152 16.74 -11.97 -3.92
N PRO A 153 17.02 -12.20 -5.21
CA PRO A 153 16.47 -11.36 -6.28
C PRO A 153 14.95 -11.28 -6.14
N LEU A 154 14.39 -10.11 -6.44
CA LEU A 154 12.96 -9.81 -6.27
C LEU A 154 12.05 -10.87 -6.93
N GLU A 155 12.41 -11.32 -8.13
CA GLU A 155 11.68 -12.33 -8.91
C GLU A 155 11.68 -13.73 -8.27
N ARG A 156 12.48 -13.94 -7.22
CA ARG A 156 12.57 -15.20 -6.47
C ARG A 156 11.96 -15.12 -5.07
N ILE A 157 11.41 -13.97 -4.71
CA ILE A 157 10.69 -13.80 -3.45
C ILE A 157 9.30 -14.40 -3.62
N ALA A 158 8.93 -15.27 -2.68
CA ALA A 158 7.58 -15.79 -2.55
C ALA A 158 6.87 -15.12 -1.38
N PHE A 159 5.64 -14.65 -1.58
CA PHE A 159 4.83 -14.13 -0.49
C PHE A 159 3.37 -14.58 -0.56
N ALA A 160 2.75 -14.69 0.61
CA ALA A 160 1.35 -15.06 0.76
C ALA A 160 0.58 -13.95 1.47
N TYR A 161 -0.51 -13.48 0.88
CA TYR A 161 -1.48 -12.60 1.52
C TYR A 161 -2.67 -13.40 2.03
N LEU A 162 -2.95 -13.31 3.33
CA LEU A 162 -4.02 -14.03 4.02
C LEU A 162 -5.15 -13.08 4.41
N GLY A 163 -6.40 -13.50 4.24
CA GLY A 163 -7.57 -12.76 4.71
C GLY A 163 -8.48 -12.26 3.58
N ASP A 164 -9.09 -11.07 3.75
CA ASP A 164 -9.97 -10.49 2.72
C ASP A 164 -9.14 -9.92 1.55
N ALA A 165 -9.26 -10.52 0.37
CA ALA A 165 -8.49 -10.14 -0.81
C ALA A 165 -9.34 -9.48 -1.92
N ARG A 166 -10.57 -9.07 -1.63
CA ARG A 166 -11.48 -8.51 -2.66
C ARG A 166 -11.17 -7.08 -3.08
N PHE A 167 -10.51 -6.34 -2.20
CA PHE A 167 -10.35 -4.90 -2.29
C PHE A 167 -8.87 -4.52 -2.49
N ASN A 168 -8.57 -3.25 -2.26
CA ASN A 168 -7.25 -2.63 -2.41
C ASN A 168 -6.06 -3.52 -2.09
N MET A 169 -5.88 -4.02 -0.87
CA MET A 169 -4.68 -4.77 -0.50
C MET A 169 -4.55 -6.08 -1.28
N GLY A 170 -5.61 -6.88 -1.37
CA GLY A 170 -5.61 -8.12 -2.15
C GLY A 170 -5.34 -7.89 -3.64
N ASN A 171 -6.02 -6.91 -4.24
CA ASN A 171 -5.80 -6.53 -5.64
C ASN A 171 -4.36 -6.04 -5.87
N SER A 172 -3.87 -5.16 -5.01
CA SER A 172 -2.58 -4.50 -5.13
C SER A 172 -1.43 -5.49 -4.95
N TYR A 173 -1.50 -6.39 -3.97
CA TYR A 173 -0.52 -7.46 -3.78
C TYR A 173 -0.48 -8.39 -5.00
N LEU A 174 -1.65 -8.84 -5.46
CA LEU A 174 -1.75 -9.76 -6.59
C LEU A 174 -1.14 -9.15 -7.86
N ILE A 175 -1.52 -7.92 -8.20
CA ILE A 175 -1.01 -7.23 -9.38
C ILE A 175 0.47 -6.89 -9.25
N THR A 176 0.93 -6.41 -8.10
CA THR A 176 2.33 -6.05 -7.90
C THR A 176 3.24 -7.27 -8.02
N GLY A 177 2.88 -8.38 -7.35
CA GLY A 177 3.63 -9.62 -7.44
C GLY A 177 3.67 -10.17 -8.88
N ALA A 178 2.53 -10.13 -9.58
CA ALA A 178 2.45 -10.53 -10.98
C ALA A 178 3.27 -9.62 -11.91
N LEU A 179 3.25 -8.30 -11.72
CA LEU A 179 3.99 -7.32 -12.50
C LEU A 179 5.51 -7.50 -12.33
N LEU A 180 5.96 -7.75 -11.10
CA LEU A 180 7.38 -7.79 -10.75
C LEU A 180 8.03 -9.17 -10.92
N GLY A 181 7.27 -10.19 -11.34
CA GLY A 181 7.82 -11.53 -11.59
C GLY A 181 7.96 -12.39 -10.35
N MET A 182 7.21 -12.09 -9.28
CA MET A 182 7.31 -12.76 -7.98
C MET A 182 6.43 -14.03 -7.93
N ASP A 183 6.60 -14.84 -6.87
CA ASP A 183 5.61 -15.88 -6.52
C ASP A 183 4.59 -15.28 -5.54
N VAL A 184 3.44 -14.88 -6.07
CA VAL A 184 2.36 -14.23 -5.33
C VAL A 184 1.20 -15.18 -5.09
N ARG A 185 0.76 -15.22 -3.84
CA ARG A 185 -0.25 -16.19 -3.38
C ARG A 185 -1.33 -15.47 -2.58
N ILE A 186 -2.57 -15.61 -3.00
CA ILE A 186 -3.74 -15.18 -2.24
C ILE A 186 -4.32 -16.40 -1.53
N VAL A 187 -4.42 -16.30 -0.21
CA VAL A 187 -4.82 -17.38 0.68
C VAL A 187 -6.05 -16.92 1.44
N ALA A 188 -7.21 -17.23 0.89
CA ALA A 188 -8.47 -16.67 1.33
C ALA A 188 -9.62 -17.61 0.95
N PRO A 189 -10.78 -17.56 1.64
CA PRO A 189 -11.96 -18.25 1.16
C PRO A 189 -12.31 -17.73 -0.24
N LYS A 190 -12.84 -18.60 -1.11
CA LYS A 190 -13.11 -18.23 -2.51
C LYS A 190 -14.04 -17.03 -2.67
N ALA A 191 -14.97 -16.85 -1.73
CA ALA A 191 -15.88 -15.70 -1.68
C ALA A 191 -15.17 -14.35 -1.42
N TYR A 192 -13.90 -14.40 -0.99
CA TYR A 192 -13.04 -13.27 -0.64
C TYR A 192 -11.84 -13.11 -1.57
N TRP A 193 -11.83 -13.80 -2.72
CA TRP A 193 -10.81 -13.60 -3.75
C TRP A 193 -11.02 -12.28 -4.51
N PRO A 194 -9.96 -11.73 -5.13
CA PRO A 194 -10.09 -10.67 -6.13
C PRO A 194 -11.09 -11.08 -7.23
N THR A 195 -11.66 -10.08 -7.90
CA THR A 195 -12.59 -10.34 -9.00
C THR A 195 -11.90 -11.11 -10.14
N GLU A 196 -12.68 -11.85 -10.93
CA GLU A 196 -12.15 -12.60 -12.08
C GLU A 196 -11.37 -11.72 -13.06
N GLU A 197 -11.76 -10.45 -13.20
CA GLU A 197 -11.06 -9.46 -14.02
C GLU A 197 -9.64 -9.19 -13.50
N ILE A 198 -9.48 -8.94 -12.19
CA ILE A 198 -8.18 -8.70 -11.57
C ILE A 198 -7.31 -9.97 -11.63
N VAL A 199 -7.90 -11.14 -11.41
CA VAL A 199 -7.18 -12.42 -11.52
C VAL A 199 -6.70 -12.68 -12.94
N ALA A 200 -7.55 -12.43 -13.94
CA ALA A 200 -7.17 -12.57 -15.35
C ALA A 200 -6.03 -11.62 -15.72
N GLU A 201 -6.07 -10.38 -15.23
CA GLU A 201 -5.01 -9.40 -15.45
C GLU A 201 -3.69 -9.80 -14.77
N ALA A 202 -3.75 -10.33 -13.56
CA ALA A 202 -2.58 -10.88 -12.87
C ALA A 202 -1.94 -12.02 -13.67
N HIS A 203 -2.72 -12.96 -14.20
CA HIS A 203 -2.20 -14.02 -15.05
C HIS A 203 -1.62 -13.49 -16.37
N ARG A 204 -2.20 -12.44 -16.95
CA ARG A 204 -1.66 -11.78 -18.15
C ARG A 204 -0.28 -11.17 -17.87
N LEU A 205 -0.13 -10.45 -16.76
CA LEU A 205 1.15 -9.88 -16.32
C LEU A 205 2.18 -10.98 -16.03
N ALA A 206 1.77 -12.03 -15.33
CA ALA A 206 2.61 -13.18 -15.01
C ALA A 206 3.18 -13.87 -16.27
N GLY A 207 2.40 -13.95 -17.35
CA GLY A 207 2.87 -14.48 -18.63
C GLY A 207 4.02 -13.68 -19.27
N GLY A 208 4.13 -12.39 -18.96
CA GLY A 208 5.21 -11.52 -19.43
C GLY A 208 6.39 -11.42 -18.46
N SER A 209 6.13 -11.46 -17.15
CA SER A 209 7.15 -11.28 -16.10
C SER A 209 7.81 -12.59 -15.65
N GLY A 210 7.14 -13.73 -15.85
CA GLY A 210 7.54 -15.01 -15.28
C GLY A 210 7.05 -15.25 -13.85
N ALA A 211 6.17 -14.39 -13.33
CA ALA A 211 5.56 -14.58 -12.01
C ALA A 211 4.78 -15.89 -11.91
N THR A 212 4.64 -16.39 -10.68
CA THR A 212 3.68 -17.44 -10.35
C THR A 212 2.53 -16.82 -9.56
N VAL A 213 1.29 -17.09 -9.99
CA VAL A 213 0.08 -16.57 -9.36
C VAL A 213 -0.73 -17.76 -8.82
N THR A 214 -0.94 -17.80 -7.51
CA THR A 214 -1.73 -18.83 -6.84
C THR A 214 -2.87 -18.21 -6.06
N LEU A 215 -4.07 -18.76 -6.19
CA LEU A 215 -5.20 -18.48 -5.31
C LEU A 215 -5.64 -19.81 -4.70
N THR A 216 -5.68 -19.89 -3.37
CA THR A 216 -6.06 -21.11 -2.65
C THR A 216 -6.85 -20.80 -1.37
N GLU A 217 -7.66 -21.75 -0.94
CA GLU A 217 -8.37 -21.73 0.36
C GLU A 217 -7.58 -22.49 1.43
N ASP A 218 -6.50 -23.20 1.06
CA ASP A 218 -5.67 -23.98 2.00
C ASP A 218 -4.48 -23.13 2.49
N VAL A 219 -4.50 -22.81 3.79
CA VAL A 219 -3.46 -22.01 4.45
C VAL A 219 -2.09 -22.68 4.37
N ALA A 220 -2.00 -23.98 4.65
CA ALA A 220 -0.74 -24.71 4.66
C ALA A 220 -0.17 -24.87 3.25
N GLU A 221 -1.02 -24.98 2.23
CA GLU A 221 -0.62 -24.89 0.83
C GLU A 221 -0.07 -23.51 0.46
N GLY A 222 -0.85 -22.47 0.78
CA GLY A 222 -0.55 -21.10 0.39
C GLY A 222 0.74 -20.56 0.99
N VAL A 223 1.01 -20.83 2.27
CA VAL A 223 2.20 -20.25 2.96
C VAL A 223 3.47 -21.07 2.80
N ARG A 224 3.39 -22.31 2.31
CA ARG A 224 4.54 -23.22 2.22
C ARG A 224 5.67 -22.65 1.38
N GLY A 225 6.83 -22.44 1.99
CA GLY A 225 8.02 -21.88 1.38
C GLY A 225 7.98 -20.38 1.14
N ALA A 226 6.98 -19.66 1.68
CA ALA A 226 6.92 -18.22 1.57
C ALA A 226 8.08 -17.56 2.35
N ASP A 227 8.60 -16.47 1.80
CA ASP A 227 9.56 -15.58 2.45
C ASP A 227 8.84 -14.54 3.31
N PHE A 228 7.66 -14.11 2.86
CA PHE A 228 6.83 -13.15 3.55
C PHE A 228 5.39 -13.64 3.67
N VAL A 229 4.79 -13.42 4.83
CA VAL A 229 3.35 -13.62 5.07
C VAL A 229 2.76 -12.26 5.40
N ALA A 230 1.79 -11.82 4.62
CA ALA A 230 1.11 -10.55 4.76
C ALA A 230 -0.37 -10.76 5.13
N THR A 231 -0.94 -9.82 5.87
CA THR A 231 -2.38 -9.75 6.12
C THR A 231 -2.82 -8.29 6.30
N ASP A 232 -4.12 -8.07 6.38
CA ASP A 232 -4.74 -6.79 6.70
C ASP A 232 -6.03 -7.02 7.50
N VAL A 233 -6.56 -5.95 8.09
CA VAL A 233 -7.80 -5.97 8.86
C VAL A 233 -8.95 -6.53 8.05
N TRP A 234 -9.70 -7.44 8.66
CA TRP A 234 -10.88 -8.05 8.03
C TRP A 234 -12.13 -7.17 8.10
N VAL A 235 -12.12 -6.22 9.04
CA VAL A 235 -13.24 -5.34 9.33
C VAL A 235 -12.74 -3.90 9.45
N SER A 236 -13.37 -3.01 8.68
CA SER A 236 -13.07 -1.58 8.74
C SER A 236 -14.12 -0.83 9.57
N MET A 237 -13.69 0.23 10.25
CA MET A 237 -14.59 1.11 11.03
C MET A 237 -15.68 1.75 10.17
N GLY A 238 -15.48 1.85 8.85
CA GLY A 238 -16.45 2.43 7.92
C GLY A 238 -17.55 1.45 7.48
N GLU A 239 -17.43 0.17 7.82
CA GLU A 239 -18.34 -0.86 7.34
C GLU A 239 -19.50 -1.11 8.31
N PRO A 240 -20.69 -1.47 7.80
CA PRO A 240 -21.83 -1.81 8.65
C PRO A 240 -21.47 -2.95 9.60
N LYS A 241 -21.76 -2.80 10.90
CA LYS A 241 -21.43 -3.83 11.91
C LYS A 241 -22.07 -5.19 11.62
N GLU A 242 -23.16 -5.19 10.86
CA GLU A 242 -23.89 -6.37 10.45
C GLU A 242 -23.02 -7.33 9.62
N VAL A 243 -22.00 -6.82 8.91
CA VAL A 243 -21.10 -7.67 8.11
C VAL A 243 -19.92 -8.22 8.91
N TRP A 244 -19.66 -7.70 10.12
CA TRP A 244 -18.48 -8.09 10.90
C TRP A 244 -18.55 -9.55 11.34
N ALA A 245 -19.70 -9.99 11.84
CA ALA A 245 -19.86 -11.37 12.34
C ALA A 245 -19.57 -12.42 11.25
N GLU A 246 -20.15 -12.24 10.07
CA GLU A 246 -19.94 -13.14 8.92
C GLU A 246 -18.48 -13.16 8.48
N ARG A 247 -17.84 -12.00 8.42
CA ARG A 247 -16.43 -11.90 8.01
C ARG A 247 -15.48 -12.51 9.01
N ILE A 248 -15.67 -12.22 10.29
CA ILE A 248 -14.86 -12.79 11.37
C ILE A 248 -14.96 -14.31 11.33
N GLU A 249 -16.17 -14.88 11.18
CA GLU A 249 -16.35 -16.33 11.07
C GLU A 249 -15.66 -16.91 9.83
N ALA A 250 -15.83 -16.27 8.67
CA ALA A 250 -15.27 -16.76 7.41
C ALA A 250 -13.73 -16.67 7.36
N LEU A 251 -13.15 -15.65 7.99
CA LEU A 251 -11.72 -15.33 7.90
C LEU A 251 -10.92 -15.82 9.10
N ALA A 252 -11.55 -16.21 10.21
CA ALA A 252 -10.87 -16.77 11.38
C ALA A 252 -9.84 -17.87 11.06
N PRO A 253 -10.08 -18.83 10.13
CA PRO A 253 -9.09 -19.83 9.76
C PRO A 253 -7.81 -19.28 9.11
N TYR A 254 -7.82 -18.02 8.68
CA TYR A 254 -6.74 -17.34 7.96
C TYR A 254 -5.98 -16.34 8.84
N SER A 255 -6.27 -16.28 10.14
CA SER A 255 -5.48 -15.47 11.10
C SER A 255 -4.02 -15.87 11.06
N VAL A 256 -3.12 -14.88 11.01
CA VAL A 256 -1.68 -15.12 11.01
C VAL A 256 -1.22 -15.40 12.43
N THR A 257 -1.07 -16.69 12.74
CA THR A 257 -0.54 -17.20 14.01
C THR A 257 0.88 -17.73 13.84
N MET A 258 1.57 -18.05 14.93
CA MET A 258 2.87 -18.73 14.87
C MET A 258 2.79 -20.08 14.15
N ASP A 259 1.64 -20.78 14.17
CA ASP A 259 1.45 -22.01 13.41
C ASP A 259 1.43 -21.76 11.89
N VAL A 260 0.84 -20.65 11.46
CA VAL A 260 0.88 -20.23 10.05
C VAL A 260 2.32 -19.93 9.63
N LEU A 261 3.07 -19.18 10.44
CA LEU A 261 4.48 -18.92 10.15
C LEU A 261 5.32 -20.21 10.14
N ARG A 262 5.08 -21.14 11.08
CA ARG A 262 5.73 -22.47 11.08
C ARG A 262 5.39 -23.28 9.83
N ALA A 263 4.15 -23.22 9.35
CA ALA A 263 3.69 -23.94 8.17
C ALA A 263 4.40 -23.49 6.88
N THR A 264 5.04 -22.32 6.88
CA THR A 264 5.91 -21.90 5.78
C THR A 264 7.10 -22.85 5.62
N GLY A 265 7.57 -23.49 6.70
CA GLY A 265 8.81 -24.28 6.68
C GLY A 265 10.07 -23.41 6.47
N ASN A 266 9.95 -22.09 6.50
CA ASN A 266 11.04 -21.14 6.40
C ASN A 266 11.28 -20.50 7.77
N ALA A 267 12.41 -20.82 8.41
CA ALA A 267 12.75 -20.27 9.72
C ALA A 267 12.97 -18.74 9.71
N ASP A 268 13.32 -18.19 8.55
CA ASP A 268 13.62 -16.76 8.37
C ASP A 268 12.42 -15.98 7.82
N VAL A 269 11.22 -16.59 7.74
CA VAL A 269 9.99 -15.95 7.26
C VAL A 269 9.74 -14.62 7.98
N LYS A 270 9.28 -13.63 7.23
CA LYS A 270 8.90 -12.32 7.77
C LYS A 270 7.40 -12.08 7.68
N PHE A 271 6.89 -11.30 8.62
CA PHE A 271 5.50 -10.91 8.71
C PHE A 271 5.35 -9.43 8.34
N LEU A 272 4.40 -9.15 7.44
CA LEU A 272 4.04 -7.82 6.96
C LEU A 272 2.57 -7.51 7.28
N HIS A 273 2.29 -6.24 7.54
CA HIS A 273 0.94 -5.72 7.77
C HIS A 273 0.96 -4.20 7.63
N CYS A 274 0.10 -3.68 6.76
CA CYS A 274 0.05 -2.26 6.40
C CYS A 274 -0.38 -1.28 7.53
N LEU A 275 -0.85 -1.82 8.66
CA LEU A 275 -1.39 -1.13 9.83
C LEU A 275 -2.64 -0.24 9.56
N PRO A 276 -3.58 -0.16 10.52
CA PRO A 276 -3.49 -0.66 11.89
C PRO A 276 -3.75 -2.17 11.95
N ALA A 277 -3.35 -2.81 13.04
CA ALA A 277 -3.63 -4.22 13.29
C ALA A 277 -4.44 -4.37 14.58
N TYR A 278 -5.34 -5.34 14.62
CA TYR A 278 -6.08 -5.81 15.79
C TYR A 278 -5.41 -7.05 16.38
N HIS A 279 -4.22 -6.86 16.93
CA HIS A 279 -3.46 -7.90 17.63
C HIS A 279 -3.65 -7.88 19.15
N ASP A 280 -4.25 -6.80 19.70
CA ASP A 280 -4.44 -6.63 21.15
C ASP A 280 -5.71 -5.83 21.52
N LEU A 281 -5.89 -5.60 22.83
CA LEU A 281 -6.98 -4.83 23.43
C LEU A 281 -6.63 -3.34 23.67
N GLY A 282 -5.52 -2.86 23.11
CA GLY A 282 -5.01 -1.50 23.30
C GLY A 282 -5.94 -0.43 22.73
N THR A 283 -6.71 -0.78 21.69
CA THR A 283 -7.62 0.15 21.01
C THR A 283 -9.07 0.05 21.51
N GLY A 284 -9.85 1.11 21.31
CA GLY A 284 -11.28 1.09 21.61
C GLY A 284 -12.04 0.06 20.77
N VAL A 285 -11.62 -0.16 19.53
CA VAL A 285 -12.21 -1.17 18.64
C VAL A 285 -11.83 -2.58 19.08
N GLY A 286 -10.58 -2.84 19.48
CA GLY A 286 -10.15 -4.13 20.02
C GLY A 286 -10.98 -4.55 21.25
N ARG A 287 -11.20 -3.64 22.20
CA ARG A 287 -12.10 -3.90 23.35
C ARG A 287 -13.56 -4.10 22.96
N GLN A 288 -14.01 -3.47 21.88
CA GLN A 288 -15.36 -3.71 21.36
C GLN A 288 -15.46 -5.10 20.72
N ILE A 289 -14.44 -5.52 19.97
CA ILE A 289 -14.35 -6.85 19.37
C ILE A 289 -14.37 -7.93 20.48
N GLU A 290 -13.66 -7.70 21.58
CA GLU A 290 -13.70 -8.58 22.76
C GLU A 290 -15.11 -8.65 23.37
N ALA A 291 -15.76 -7.49 23.58
CA ALA A 291 -17.09 -7.43 24.17
C ALA A 291 -18.16 -8.11 23.30
N ASP A 292 -18.08 -7.95 21.97
CA ASP A 292 -19.09 -8.43 21.03
C ASP A 292 -18.85 -9.88 20.58
N TYR A 293 -17.58 -10.30 20.45
CA TYR A 293 -17.19 -11.58 19.84
C TYR A 293 -16.31 -12.46 20.74
N GLY A 294 -15.85 -11.96 21.88
CA GLY A 294 -14.95 -12.70 22.79
C GLY A 294 -13.53 -12.90 22.24
N LEU A 295 -13.13 -12.10 21.23
CA LEU A 295 -11.82 -12.17 20.58
C LEU A 295 -10.93 -11.04 21.07
N THR A 296 -9.69 -11.37 21.41
CA THR A 296 -8.69 -10.40 21.89
C THR A 296 -7.70 -9.97 20.82
N GLU A 297 -7.68 -10.72 19.71
CA GLU A 297 -6.86 -10.55 18.52
C GLU A 297 -7.68 -11.05 17.31
N LEU A 298 -7.37 -10.58 16.10
CA LEU A 298 -8.17 -10.86 14.91
C LEU A 298 -7.32 -11.40 13.75
N GLU A 299 -6.84 -10.54 12.85
CA GLU A 299 -6.10 -10.98 11.65
C GLU A 299 -4.68 -11.49 11.93
N VAL A 300 -4.11 -11.10 13.07
CA VAL A 300 -2.78 -11.54 13.50
C VAL A 300 -2.76 -11.65 15.02
N THR A 301 -2.03 -12.64 15.53
CA THR A 301 -1.82 -12.80 16.97
C THR A 301 -0.77 -11.84 17.51
N ASP A 302 -0.89 -11.40 18.77
CA ASP A 302 0.12 -10.56 19.42
C ASP A 302 1.51 -11.22 19.41
N GLU A 303 1.55 -12.54 19.58
CA GLU A 303 2.79 -13.33 19.54
C GLU A 303 3.54 -13.15 18.22
N VAL A 304 2.84 -13.15 17.08
CA VAL A 304 3.44 -12.88 15.76
C VAL A 304 3.83 -11.41 15.63
N PHE A 305 2.92 -10.51 15.99
CA PHE A 305 3.08 -9.06 15.80
C PHE A 305 4.31 -8.51 16.53
N GLU A 306 4.56 -8.98 17.76
CA GLU A 306 5.70 -8.57 18.61
C GLU A 306 6.94 -9.49 18.45
N SER A 307 6.90 -10.47 17.55
CA SER A 307 8.03 -11.38 17.31
C SER A 307 9.12 -10.76 16.42
N ALA A 308 10.28 -11.41 16.39
CA ALA A 308 11.36 -11.10 15.44
C ALA A 308 11.04 -11.41 13.96
N HIS A 309 9.89 -12.06 13.68
CA HIS A 309 9.40 -12.23 12.31
C HIS A 309 8.75 -10.93 11.80
N SER A 310 8.19 -10.12 12.70
CA SER A 310 7.48 -8.90 12.35
C SER A 310 8.44 -7.81 11.87
N VAL A 311 8.17 -7.27 10.68
CA VAL A 311 8.89 -6.12 10.12
C VAL A 311 7.94 -4.96 9.80
N VAL A 312 6.74 -4.97 10.42
CA VAL A 312 5.65 -4.00 10.17
C VAL A 312 6.04 -2.55 10.43
N PHE A 313 7.00 -2.30 11.34
CA PHE A 313 7.48 -0.94 11.61
C PHE A 313 8.52 -0.47 10.59
N ASP A 314 9.36 -1.37 10.07
CA ASP A 314 10.25 -1.06 8.94
C ASP A 314 9.42 -0.77 7.69
N GLU A 315 8.37 -1.58 7.46
CA GLU A 315 7.36 -1.37 6.41
C GLU A 315 6.68 -0.01 6.55
N ALA A 316 6.20 0.33 7.75
CA ALA A 316 5.58 1.62 8.02
C ALA A 316 6.53 2.82 7.83
N GLU A 317 7.82 2.68 8.17
CA GLU A 317 8.83 3.71 7.86
C GLU A 317 9.03 3.85 6.34
N ASN A 318 9.11 2.72 5.64
CA ASN A 318 9.34 2.66 4.20
C ASN A 318 8.27 3.37 3.38
N ARG A 319 7.03 3.48 3.89
CA ARG A 319 5.97 4.33 3.31
C ARG A 319 6.43 5.75 3.02
N MET A 320 7.16 6.38 3.94
CA MET A 320 7.62 7.76 3.78
C MET A 320 8.71 7.85 2.70
N HIS A 321 9.67 6.92 2.68
CA HIS A 321 10.74 6.91 1.69
C HIS A 321 10.24 6.63 0.28
N THR A 322 9.26 5.75 0.12
CA THR A 322 8.68 5.43 -1.19
C THR A 322 7.75 6.52 -1.70
N ILE A 323 6.93 7.13 -0.84
CA ILE A 323 6.18 8.34 -1.20
C ILE A 323 7.14 9.45 -1.62
N LYS A 324 8.25 9.63 -0.91
CA LYS A 324 9.29 10.60 -1.31
C LYS A 324 9.85 10.30 -2.70
N ALA A 325 10.11 9.04 -3.03
CA ALA A 325 10.56 8.64 -4.36
C ALA A 325 9.54 9.00 -5.44
N VAL A 326 8.24 8.74 -5.20
CA VAL A 326 7.15 9.12 -6.11
C VAL A 326 7.12 10.64 -6.31
N LEU A 327 7.14 11.43 -5.23
CA LEU A 327 7.14 12.89 -5.30
C LEU A 327 8.36 13.42 -6.07
N VAL A 328 9.56 12.91 -5.77
CA VAL A 328 10.79 13.32 -6.44
C VAL A 328 10.75 12.96 -7.93
N ALA A 329 10.39 11.74 -8.28
CA ALA A 329 10.39 11.27 -9.67
C ALA A 329 9.37 12.02 -10.55
N THR A 330 8.28 12.51 -9.95
CA THR A 330 7.16 13.14 -10.68
C THR A 330 7.18 14.66 -10.68
N LEU A 331 7.75 15.31 -9.65
CA LEU A 331 7.71 16.77 -9.44
C LEU A 331 9.07 17.48 -9.54
N ALA A 332 10.18 16.74 -9.46
CA ALA A 332 11.49 17.36 -9.63
C ALA A 332 11.62 17.89 -11.07
N ALA A 333 12.23 19.07 -11.22
CA ALA A 333 12.57 19.56 -12.54
C ALA A 333 13.59 18.59 -13.19
N PRO A 334 13.57 18.41 -14.52
CA PRO A 334 14.67 17.75 -15.21
C PRO A 334 15.96 18.45 -14.82
N ALA A 335 17.03 17.67 -14.58
CA ALA A 335 18.35 18.27 -14.38
C ALA A 335 18.64 19.13 -15.62
N VAL A 336 18.67 20.45 -15.42
CA VAL A 336 19.20 21.34 -16.45
C VAL A 336 20.69 21.12 -16.39
N ASP A 337 21.20 20.26 -17.27
CA ASP A 337 22.63 20.15 -17.51
C ASP A 337 23.13 21.56 -17.85
N GLY A 338 23.85 22.17 -16.90
CA GLY A 338 24.46 23.48 -17.03
C GLY A 338 25.79 23.44 -17.75
#